data_AF-A0A7C1PIS9-F1
#
_entry.id   AF-A0A7C1PIS9-F1
#
_cell.length_a   1.000
_cell.length_b   1.000
_cell.length_c   1.000
_cell.angle_alpha   90.00
_cell.angle_beta   90.00
_cell.angle_gamma   90.00
#
_symmetry.space_group_name_H-M   'P 1'
#
loop_
_entity.id
_entity.type
_entity.pdbx_description
1 polymer ?
#
loop_
_entity_poly.entity_id
_entity_poly.type
_entity_poly.pdbx_seq_one_letter_code
_entity_poly.pdbx_strand_id
1 'polypeptide(L)'
;MKPRTQPKVFMRHKIFDKLDSYNREQIGYIQLVSYLRGDTTPHIEYKINETDRAQGIMSRELPKFLKKCKKYDENQLIALVEKNNIPSIKLLGRNNFIFFKDVGEELAFVIDLRLTKDMIDKAVQIIKRSFPHSSEYKNKALDSI
;
A
#
# COMPACT_ATOMS: atom_id res chain seq x y z
N MET A 1 -13.66 21.76 17.19
CA MET A 1 -13.23 20.55 16.46
C MET A 1 -14.47 19.74 16.10
N LYS A 2 -14.75 19.50 14.80
CA LYS A 2 -15.80 18.53 14.43
C LYS A 2 -15.31 17.12 14.80
N PRO A 3 -16.16 16.23 15.33
CA PRO A 3 -15.76 14.85 15.61
C PRO A 3 -15.28 14.20 14.30
N ARG A 4 -14.14 13.49 14.36
CA ARG A 4 -13.67 12.68 13.24
C ARG A 4 -14.76 11.64 12.94
N THR A 5 -15.35 11.71 11.76
CA THR A 5 -16.26 10.69 11.26
C THR A 5 -15.56 9.34 11.32
N GLN A 6 -16.15 8.33 11.95
CA GLN A 6 -15.56 7.01 11.97
C GLN A 6 -15.46 6.48 10.53
N PRO A 7 -14.30 5.95 10.11
CA PRO A 7 -14.16 5.41 8.77
C PRO A 7 -15.09 4.21 8.56
N LYS A 8 -15.68 4.13 7.36
CA LYS A 8 -16.41 2.93 6.92
C LYS A 8 -15.40 1.87 6.50
N VAL A 9 -15.41 0.71 7.15
CA VAL A 9 -14.56 -0.44 6.80
C VAL A 9 -15.26 -1.28 5.72
N PHE A 10 -14.61 -1.50 4.58
CA PHE A 10 -15.15 -2.34 3.49
C PHE A 10 -14.66 -3.78 3.59
N MET A 11 -13.39 -3.93 3.98
CA MET A 11 -12.74 -5.23 4.03
C MET A 11 -11.75 -5.24 5.16
N ARG A 12 -11.78 -6.29 5.99
CA ARG A 12 -10.79 -6.50 7.04
C ARG A 12 -10.22 -7.91 6.93
N HIS A 13 -8.90 -7.99 7.03
CA HIS A 13 -8.15 -9.24 7.13
C HIS A 13 -7.44 -9.26 8.48
N LYS A 14 -7.86 -10.19 9.33
CA LYS A 14 -7.22 -10.42 10.63
C LYS A 14 -5.94 -11.22 10.40
N ILE A 15 -4.86 -10.80 11.04
CA ILE A 15 -3.56 -11.46 10.98
C ILE A 15 -3.41 -12.25 12.28
N PHE A 16 -3.11 -13.54 12.16
CA PHE A 16 -2.97 -14.46 13.28
C PHE A 16 -1.56 -15.04 13.28
N ASP A 17 -1.01 -15.26 14.47
CA ASP A 17 0.23 -15.99 14.62
C ASP A 17 -0.02 -17.49 14.88
N LYS A 18 0.95 -18.32 14.53
CA LYS A 18 0.91 -19.78 14.71
C LYS A 18 1.43 -20.16 16.09
N LEU A 19 0.73 -19.75 17.15
CA LEU A 19 0.97 -20.30 18.48
C LEU A 19 0.04 -21.50 18.69
N ASP A 20 0.60 -22.68 18.45
CA ASP A 20 -0.02 -24.00 18.59
C ASP A 20 -1.31 -24.28 17.81
N SER A 21 -1.50 -25.54 17.45
CA SER A 21 -2.55 -26.04 16.54
C SER A 21 -4.00 -25.74 16.97
N TYR A 22 -4.20 -25.19 18.17
CA TYR A 22 -5.51 -24.94 18.77
C TYR A 22 -5.80 -23.50 19.19
N ASN A 23 -4.81 -22.57 19.27
CA ASN A 23 -5.05 -21.23 19.81
C ASN A 23 -4.39 -20.11 19.00
N ARG A 24 -5.04 -19.69 17.92
CA ARG A 24 -4.55 -18.59 17.08
C ARG A 24 -4.80 -17.23 17.75
N GLU A 25 -3.75 -16.60 18.24
CA GLU A 25 -3.80 -15.22 18.72
C GLU A 25 -3.80 -14.23 17.54
N GLN A 26 -4.67 -13.22 17.61
CA GLN A 26 -4.70 -12.15 16.62
C GLN A 26 -3.59 -11.12 16.93
N ILE A 27 -2.57 -11.11 16.10
CA ILE A 27 -1.39 -10.23 16.24
C ILE A 27 -1.51 -8.92 15.45
N GLY A 28 -2.59 -8.74 14.68
CA GLY A 28 -2.79 -7.52 13.91
C GLY A 28 -3.94 -7.58 12.91
N TYR A 29 -3.98 -6.60 12.02
CA TYR A 29 -4.92 -6.54 10.91
C TYR A 29 -4.38 -5.70 9.76
N ILE A 30 -4.95 -5.93 8.58
CA ILE A 30 -4.94 -5.02 7.43
C ILE A 30 -6.39 -4.84 6.95
N GLN A 31 -6.77 -3.63 6.56
CA GLN A 31 -8.13 -3.30 6.18
C GLN A 31 -8.21 -2.21 5.10
N LEU A 32 -9.35 -2.19 4.39
CA LEU A 32 -9.76 -1.12 3.50
C LEU A 32 -10.80 -0.25 4.20
N VAL A 33 -10.57 1.06 4.18
CA VAL A 33 -11.45 2.05 4.78
C VAL A 33 -11.78 3.20 3.83
N SER A 34 -12.93 3.85 4.01
CA SER A 34 -13.19 5.19 3.47
C SER A 34 -13.58 6.14 4.58
N TYR A 35 -13.01 7.33 4.52
CA TYR A 35 -13.27 8.43 5.45
C TYR A 35 -14.36 9.40 4.96
N LEU A 36 -14.75 9.29 3.69
CA LEU A 36 -15.68 10.20 3.03
C LEU A 36 -16.97 9.47 2.64
N ARG A 37 -18.09 10.19 2.66
CA ARG A 37 -19.35 9.66 2.13
C ARG A 37 -19.31 9.79 0.60
N GLY A 38 -19.48 8.68 -0.11
CA GLY A 38 -19.53 8.64 -1.57
C GLY A 38 -18.49 7.71 -2.18
N ASP A 39 -18.29 7.84 -3.48
CA ASP A 39 -17.36 7.03 -4.26
C ASP A 39 -15.95 7.63 -4.13
N THR A 40 -15.21 7.14 -3.13
CA THR A 40 -13.87 7.63 -2.83
C THR A 40 -12.90 6.47 -2.82
N THR A 41 -11.73 6.66 -3.41
CA THR A 41 -10.66 5.68 -3.42
C THR A 41 -10.37 5.18 -2.00
N PRO A 42 -10.51 3.87 -1.72
CA PRO A 42 -10.33 3.34 -0.38
C PRO A 42 -8.87 3.42 0.07
N HIS A 43 -8.70 3.59 1.37
CA HIS A 43 -7.41 3.66 2.04
C HIS A 43 -7.06 2.30 2.65
N ILE A 44 -5.80 1.89 2.51
CA ILE A 44 -5.25 0.77 3.25
C ILE A 44 -4.78 1.25 4.62
N GLU A 45 -5.22 0.54 5.64
CA GLU A 45 -4.71 0.67 7.01
C GLU A 45 -4.25 -0.68 7.52
N TYR A 46 -3.18 -0.69 8.31
CA TYR A 46 -2.79 -1.89 9.04
C TYR A 46 -2.21 -1.55 10.41
N LYS A 47 -2.26 -2.53 11.30
CA LYS A 47 -1.62 -2.47 12.61
C LYS A 47 -1.12 -3.86 12.97
N ILE A 48 0.11 -3.93 13.47
CA ILE A 48 0.72 -5.12 14.07
C ILE A 48 1.03 -4.78 15.53
N ASN A 49 0.73 -5.73 16.42
CA ASN A 49 1.09 -5.67 17.85
C ASN A 49 2.58 -5.40 17.99
N GLU A 50 2.97 -4.60 18.98
CA GLU A 50 4.35 -4.10 19.10
C GLU A 50 5.37 -5.23 19.27
N THR A 51 5.00 -6.26 20.02
CA THR A 51 5.76 -7.50 20.22
C THR A 51 6.01 -8.29 18.94
N ASP A 52 5.15 -8.11 17.94
CA ASP A 52 5.15 -8.88 16.69
C ASP A 52 5.70 -8.08 15.49
N ARG A 53 6.14 -6.84 15.73
CA ARG A 53 6.76 -6.00 14.69
C ARG A 53 8.13 -6.56 14.27
N ALA A 54 8.63 -6.07 13.14
CA ALA A 54 9.92 -6.45 12.55
C ALA A 54 10.10 -7.93 12.13
N GLN A 55 9.08 -8.78 12.25
CA GLN A 55 9.15 -10.20 11.82
C GLN A 55 8.74 -10.43 10.34
N GLY A 56 8.74 -9.38 9.51
CA GLY A 56 8.36 -9.49 8.09
C GLY A 56 6.88 -9.84 7.83
N ILE A 57 6.02 -9.73 8.85
CA ILE A 57 4.60 -10.11 8.79
C ILE A 57 3.87 -9.39 7.67
N MET A 58 4.00 -8.06 7.60
CA MET A 58 3.34 -7.27 6.57
C MET A 58 3.90 -7.50 5.18
N SER A 59 5.18 -7.87 5.04
CA SER A 59 5.77 -8.28 3.76
C SER A 59 5.10 -9.55 3.21
N ARG A 60 4.60 -10.42 4.09
CA ARG A 60 3.87 -11.64 3.71
C ARG A 60 2.37 -11.41 3.53
N GLU A 61 1.76 -10.56 4.35
CA GLU A 61 0.31 -10.38 4.37
C GLU A 61 -0.18 -9.32 3.37
N LEU A 62 0.56 -8.23 3.13
CA LEU A 62 0.15 -7.20 2.18
C LEU A 62 -0.06 -7.75 0.75
N PRO A 63 0.85 -8.55 0.15
CA PRO A 63 0.61 -9.11 -1.19
C PRO A 63 -0.66 -9.97 -1.27
N LYS A 64 -0.96 -10.74 -0.21
CA LYS A 64 -2.18 -11.56 -0.15
C LYS A 64 -3.42 -10.68 -0.10
N PHE A 65 -3.35 -9.60 0.68
CA PHE A 65 -4.44 -8.64 0.79
C PHE A 65 -4.68 -7.92 -0.54
N LEU A 66 -3.64 -7.46 -1.24
CA LEU A 66 -3.78 -6.82 -2.56
C LEU A 66 -4.40 -7.76 -3.61
N LYS A 67 -4.02 -9.05 -3.61
CA LYS A 67 -4.68 -10.06 -4.46
C LYS A 67 -6.17 -10.17 -4.16
N LYS A 68 -6.54 -10.08 -2.88
CA LYS A 68 -7.94 -10.07 -2.45
C LYS A 68 -8.65 -8.80 -2.93
N CYS A 69 -8.06 -7.61 -2.76
CA CYS A 69 -8.61 -6.36 -3.28
C CYS A 69 -8.91 -6.45 -4.78
N LYS A 70 -7.92 -6.89 -5.58
CA LYS A 70 -8.09 -7.10 -7.02
C LYS A 70 -9.23 -8.06 -7.37
N LYS A 71 -9.40 -9.14 -6.59
CA LYS A 71 -10.49 -10.12 -6.78
C LYS A 71 -11.88 -9.49 -6.55
N TYR A 72 -11.98 -8.51 -5.67
CA TYR A 72 -13.21 -7.79 -5.36
C TYR A 72 -13.34 -6.46 -6.12
N ASP A 73 -12.56 -6.29 -7.19
CA ASP A 73 -12.53 -5.09 -8.05
C ASP A 73 -12.08 -3.78 -7.37
N GLU A 74 -11.47 -3.90 -6.19
CA GLU A 74 -10.87 -2.79 -5.45
C GLU A 74 -9.45 -2.54 -5.98
N ASN A 75 -9.36 -1.91 -7.14
CA ASN A 75 -8.10 -1.80 -7.89
C ASN A 75 -7.29 -0.55 -7.56
N GLN A 76 -7.94 0.55 -7.16
CA GLN A 76 -7.27 1.81 -6.88
C GLN A 76 -7.25 2.04 -5.38
N LEU A 77 -6.06 2.09 -4.78
CA LEU A 77 -5.90 2.17 -3.33
C LEU A 77 -4.95 3.30 -2.96
N ILE A 78 -5.19 3.93 -1.81
CA ILE A 78 -4.33 4.95 -1.20
C ILE A 78 -3.72 4.39 0.09
N ALA A 79 -2.48 4.75 0.38
CA ALA A 79 -1.86 4.54 1.68
C ALA A 79 -1.27 5.86 2.18
N LEU A 80 -1.48 6.16 3.48
CA LEU A 80 -0.83 7.26 4.18
C LEU A 80 0.14 6.67 5.20
N VAL A 81 1.35 7.23 5.26
CA VAL A 81 2.40 6.75 6.16
C VAL A 81 3.15 7.94 6.76
N GLU A 82 3.38 7.92 8.06
CA GLU A 82 4.21 8.94 8.72
C GLU A 82 5.62 8.98 8.10
N LYS A 83 6.16 10.18 7.90
CA LYS A 83 7.46 10.41 7.24
C LYS A 83 8.63 9.64 7.85
N ASN A 84 8.59 9.38 9.15
CA ASN A 84 9.61 8.65 9.90
C ASN A 84 9.40 7.13 9.91
N ASN A 85 8.30 6.61 9.36
CA ASN A 85 7.99 5.18 9.35
C ASN A 85 8.64 4.47 8.16
N ILE A 86 9.98 4.43 8.19
CA ILE A 86 10.85 3.86 7.15
C ILE A 86 10.46 2.42 6.76
N PRO A 87 10.12 1.50 7.70
CA PRO A 87 9.72 0.14 7.33
C PRO A 87 8.48 0.11 6.42
N SER A 88 7.50 0.96 6.71
CA SER A 88 6.24 1.03 5.96
C SER A 88 6.45 1.65 4.59
N ILE A 89 7.26 2.70 4.49
CA ILE A 89 7.67 3.32 3.21
C ILE A 89 8.33 2.28 2.29
N LYS A 90 9.30 1.52 2.81
CA LYS A 90 9.98 0.45 2.06
C LYS A 90 9.03 -0.67 1.66
N LEU A 91 8.13 -1.06 2.55
CA LEU A 91 7.10 -2.07 2.28
C LEU A 91 6.21 -1.67 1.10
N LEU A 92 5.72 -0.42 1.10
CA LEU A 92 4.87 0.11 0.04
C LEU A 92 5.61 0.11 -1.31
N GLY A 93 6.85 0.62 -1.36
CA GLY A 93 7.66 0.63 -2.58
C GLY A 93 7.88 -0.77 -3.17
N ARG A 94 8.15 -1.77 -2.32
CA ARG A 94 8.28 -3.19 -2.76
C ARG A 94 6.98 -3.80 -3.29
N ASN A 95 5.84 -3.19 -3.00
CA ASN A 95 4.52 -3.65 -3.42
C ASN A 95 3.91 -2.77 -4.53
N ASN A 96 4.76 -2.05 -5.30
CA ASN A 96 4.37 -1.21 -6.44
C ASN A 96 3.47 -0.02 -6.10
N PHE A 97 3.48 0.42 -4.83
CA PHE A 97 2.91 1.72 -4.51
C PHE A 97 3.84 2.82 -5.00
N ILE A 98 3.25 3.82 -5.63
CA ILE A 98 3.94 4.98 -6.16
C ILE A 98 3.73 6.13 -5.20
N PHE A 99 4.81 6.81 -4.80
CA PHE A 99 4.72 8.04 -4.05
C PHE A 99 3.98 9.10 -4.88
N PHE A 100 2.95 9.70 -4.30
CA PHE A 100 2.13 10.71 -4.95
C PHE A 100 2.51 12.12 -4.48
N LYS A 101 2.45 12.38 -3.17
CA LYS A 101 2.78 13.69 -2.57
C LYS A 101 2.91 13.62 -1.05
N ASP A 102 3.47 14.67 -0.46
CA ASP A 102 3.41 14.92 0.97
C ASP A 102 2.05 15.46 1.39
N VAL A 103 1.58 15.03 2.58
CA VAL A 103 0.34 15.51 3.21
C VAL A 103 0.63 15.78 4.69
N GLY A 104 1.09 17.00 5.00
CA GLY A 104 1.50 17.36 6.37
C GLY A 104 2.70 16.52 6.83
N GLU A 105 2.50 15.76 7.91
CA GLU A 105 3.51 14.84 8.49
C GLU A 105 3.49 13.43 7.86
N GLU A 106 2.64 13.21 6.86
CA GLU A 106 2.47 11.94 6.19
C GLU A 106 2.92 12.01 4.72
N LEU A 107 3.26 10.86 4.17
CA LEU A 107 3.52 10.63 2.76
C LEU A 107 2.33 9.87 2.17
N ALA A 108 1.81 10.34 1.05
CA ALA A 108 0.73 9.67 0.32
C ALA A 108 1.28 8.80 -0.80
N PHE A 109 0.82 7.56 -0.83
CA PHE A 109 1.15 6.56 -1.83
C PHE A 109 -0.13 6.07 -2.52
N VAL A 110 -0.03 5.77 -3.81
CA VAL A 110 -1.14 5.26 -4.62
C VAL A 110 -0.75 4.00 -5.38
N ILE A 111 -1.71 3.13 -5.64
CA ILE A 111 -1.52 1.96 -6.50
C ILE A 111 -2.76 1.74 -7.36
N ASP A 112 -2.55 1.28 -8.59
CA ASP A 112 -3.59 0.70 -9.45
C ASP A 112 -3.22 -0.76 -9.77
N LEU A 113 -3.96 -1.70 -9.18
CA LEU A 113 -3.70 -3.14 -9.27
C LEU A 113 -3.97 -3.73 -10.66
N ARG A 114 -4.54 -2.95 -11.58
CA ARG A 114 -4.72 -3.34 -12.99
C ARG A 114 -3.42 -3.16 -13.78
N LEU A 115 -2.54 -2.26 -13.33
CA LEU A 115 -1.26 -2.04 -13.98
C LEU A 115 -0.36 -3.25 -13.77
N THR A 116 0.16 -3.77 -14.88
CA THR A 116 1.15 -4.84 -14.87
C THR A 116 2.53 -4.26 -15.15
N LYS A 117 3.58 -4.97 -14.70
CA LYS A 117 4.96 -4.60 -15.01
C LYS A 117 5.17 -4.44 -16.52
N ASP A 118 4.63 -5.37 -17.32
CA ASP A 118 4.72 -5.35 -18.78
C ASP A 118 4.10 -4.08 -19.39
N MET A 119 2.97 -3.61 -18.83
CA MET A 119 2.35 -2.36 -19.29
C MET A 119 3.23 -1.14 -18.98
N ILE A 120 3.82 -1.11 -17.79
CA ILE A 120 4.73 -0.04 -17.36
C ILE A 120 6.00 -0.06 -18.22
N ASP A 121 6.62 -1.23 -18.42
CA ASP A 121 7.83 -1.40 -19.21
C ASP A 121 7.61 -0.98 -20.67
N LYS A 122 6.46 -1.35 -21.26
CA LYS A 122 6.06 -0.89 -22.61
C LYS A 122 5.90 0.62 -22.66
N ALA A 123 5.23 1.24 -21.68
CA ALA A 123 5.06 2.68 -21.63
C ALA A 123 6.42 3.41 -21.54
N VAL A 124 7.33 2.91 -20.70
CA VAL A 124 8.70 3.46 -20.56
C VAL A 124 9.47 3.34 -21.89
N GLN A 125 9.35 2.21 -22.61
CA GLN A 125 10.01 2.05 -23.92
C GLN A 125 9.47 3.04 -24.96
N ILE A 126 8.15 3.26 -25.00
CA ILE A 126 7.52 4.24 -25.91
C ILE A 126 8.07 5.63 -25.61
N ILE A 127 8.06 6.04 -24.34
CA ILE A 127 8.55 7.38 -23.93
C ILE A 127 10.02 7.56 -24.31
N LYS A 128 10.88 6.56 -24.03
CA LYS A 128 12.31 6.63 -24.39
C LYS A 128 12.54 6.76 -25.90
N ARG A 129 11.72 6.11 -26.74
CA ARG A 129 11.79 6.22 -28.20
C ARG A 129 11.28 7.56 -28.69
N SER A 130 10.21 8.08 -28.10
CA SER A 130 9.61 9.36 -28.48
C SER A 130 10.41 10.57 -27.98
N PHE A 131 11.18 10.42 -26.90
CA PHE A 131 11.96 11.49 -26.28
C PHE A 131 13.41 11.04 -25.96
N PRO A 132 14.25 10.79 -26.98
CA PRO A 132 15.60 10.22 -26.78
C PRO A 132 16.58 11.12 -26.03
N HIS A 133 16.28 12.41 -25.87
CA HIS A 133 17.14 13.41 -25.19
C HIS A 133 16.64 13.87 -23.82
N SER A 134 15.54 13.32 -23.29
CA SER A 134 15.08 13.68 -21.94
C SER A 134 15.94 12.98 -20.88
N SER A 135 17.08 13.58 -20.54
CA SER A 135 18.00 13.16 -19.48
C SER A 135 17.42 13.26 -18.06
N GLU A 136 16.18 13.74 -17.91
CA GLU A 136 15.54 14.00 -16.62
C GLU A 136 14.73 12.84 -16.05
N TYR A 137 14.42 11.78 -16.81
CA TYR A 137 13.76 10.58 -16.27
C TYR A 137 14.78 9.63 -15.61
N LYS A 138 15.61 10.16 -14.71
CA LYS A 138 16.30 9.31 -13.73
C LYS A 138 15.22 8.78 -12.78
N ASN A 139 14.88 7.50 -12.95
CA ASN A 139 14.00 6.74 -12.06
C ASN A 139 14.57 6.72 -10.63
N LYS A 140 14.34 7.79 -9.85
CA LYS A 140 14.59 7.78 -8.40
C LYS A 140 13.77 6.68 -7.67
N ALA A 141 12.76 6.11 -8.33
CA ALA A 141 11.94 5.02 -7.81
C ALA A 141 12.61 3.62 -7.86
N LEU A 142 13.68 3.43 -8.64
CA LEU A 142 14.36 2.13 -8.76
C LEU A 142 15.73 2.08 -8.07
N ASP A 143 16.39 3.23 -7.88
CA ASP A 143 17.75 3.29 -7.30
C ASP A 143 17.78 3.40 -5.76
N SER A 144 16.64 3.22 -5.07
CA SER A 144 16.55 3.34 -3.61
C SER A 144 15.91 2.13 -2.88
N ILE A 145 16.00 0.94 -3.48
CA ILE A 145 15.68 -0.34 -2.80
C ILE A 145 16.94 -1.01 -2.26
#